data_AF-A0A5C3LSE1-F1
#
_entry.id   AF-A0A5C3LSE1-F1
#
_cell.length_a   1.000
_cell.length_b   1.000
_cell.length_c   1.000
_cell.angle_alpha   90.00
_cell.angle_beta   90.00
_cell.angle_gamma   90.00
#
_symmetry.space_group_name_H-M   'P 1'
#
loop_
_entity.id
_entity.type
_entity.pdbx_description
1 polymer ?
#
loop_
_entity_poly.entity_id
_entity_poly.type
_entity_poly.pdbx_seq_one_letter_code
_entity_poly.pdbx_strand_id
1 'polypeptide(L)'
;MLTLEFLQFLQDSRTTEYFFVISMTVLVYDHVINFHQEVELIWKKRITCGGATYLLIRYLGLATVIFDANFLLREVTDDKMWVFLILESDQFKLFWNSCQKSLRVENALSSIVLMLADIVLDFRIWILYGKKRTVLLGLLFLTASQWVVTNTLVILDVDKQSEYLHLGPSLKGCYSKSATEADPLLIFAQYYITPIAANAIIMFVLSSYKCGQALWNNGWYRMPVMSLFLRDGFLWFFATFSAYVLCRESVDP
;
A
#
# COMPACT_ATOMS: atom_id res chain seq x y z
N MET A 1 -4.09 12.72 -33.25
CA MET A 1 -4.60 12.89 -31.87
C MET A 1 -4.64 11.53 -31.19
N LEU A 2 -5.41 10.56 -31.69
CA LEU A 2 -5.48 9.18 -31.16
C LEU A 2 -4.14 8.44 -31.03
N THR A 3 -3.17 8.72 -31.92
CA THR A 3 -1.84 8.09 -31.89
C THR A 3 -0.94 8.63 -30.78
N LEU A 4 -1.12 9.88 -30.35
CA LEU A 4 -0.30 10.50 -29.30
C LEU A 4 -0.71 9.98 -27.93
N GLU A 5 -2.02 9.94 -27.65
CA GLU A 5 -2.58 9.40 -26.41
C GLU A 5 -2.21 7.92 -26.21
N PHE A 6 -2.26 7.14 -27.30
CA PHE A 6 -1.84 5.75 -27.25
C PHE A 6 -0.35 5.58 -26.92
N LEU A 7 0.53 6.41 -27.47
CA LEU A 7 1.96 6.39 -27.15
C LEU A 7 2.21 6.80 -25.69
N GLN A 8 1.47 7.80 -25.19
CA GLN A 8 1.56 8.24 -23.81
C GLN A 8 1.15 7.13 -22.85
N PHE A 9 0.02 6.46 -23.11
CA PHE A 9 -0.42 5.30 -22.33
C PHE A 9 0.61 4.16 -22.30
N LEU A 10 1.22 3.84 -23.45
CA LEU A 10 2.29 2.83 -23.51
C LEU A 10 3.52 3.23 -22.70
N GLN A 11 3.88 4.51 -22.72
CA GLN A 11 5.02 5.03 -21.97
C GLN A 11 4.76 5.02 -20.46
N ASP A 12 3.57 5.41 -20.02
CA ASP A 12 3.16 5.40 -18.61
C ASP A 12 3.12 3.97 -18.06
N SER A 13 2.61 3.04 -18.87
CA SER A 13 2.58 1.62 -18.52
C SER A 13 4.00 1.04 -18.35
N ARG A 14 4.90 1.27 -19.31
CA ARG A 14 6.31 0.83 -19.20
C ARG A 14 7.02 1.44 -17.99
N THR A 15 6.75 2.71 -17.73
CA THR A 15 7.32 3.42 -16.57
C THR A 15 6.88 2.74 -15.27
N THR A 16 5.60 2.36 -15.19
CA THR A 16 5.04 1.61 -14.07
C THR A 16 5.72 0.25 -13.90
N GLU A 17 5.88 -0.52 -14.99
CA GLU A 17 6.61 -1.81 -14.95
C GLU A 17 8.03 -1.66 -14.41
N TYR A 18 8.78 -0.65 -14.85
CA TYR A 18 10.13 -0.38 -14.33
C TYR A 18 10.11 -0.02 -12.85
N PHE A 19 9.16 0.80 -12.40
CA PHE A 19 9.02 1.14 -10.98
C PHE A 19 8.70 -0.07 -10.12
N PHE A 20 7.89 -1.02 -10.60
CA PHE A 20 7.60 -2.26 -9.89
C PHE A 20 8.85 -3.13 -9.72
N VAL A 21 9.64 -3.31 -10.78
CA VAL A 21 10.89 -4.10 -10.71
C VAL A 21 11.91 -3.45 -9.77
N ILE A 22 12.04 -2.12 -9.82
CA ILE A 22 12.92 -1.37 -8.91
C ILE A 22 12.43 -1.54 -7.47
N SER A 23 11.14 -1.35 -7.22
CA SER A 23 10.54 -1.49 -5.88
C SER A 23 10.70 -2.89 -5.31
N MET A 24 10.48 -3.93 -6.13
CA MET A 24 10.72 -5.32 -5.77
C MET A 24 12.19 -5.55 -5.40
N THR A 25 13.12 -5.03 -6.20
CA THR A 25 14.56 -5.19 -5.96
C THR A 25 14.97 -4.53 -4.65
N VAL A 26 14.50 -3.30 -4.40
CA VAL A 26 14.77 -2.57 -3.16
C VAL A 26 14.17 -3.29 -1.94
N LEU A 27 12.94 -3.79 -2.06
CA LEU A 27 12.27 -4.50 -0.97
C LEU A 27 12.96 -5.83 -0.64
N VAL A 28 13.36 -6.61 -1.65
CA VAL A 28 14.13 -7.84 -1.46
C VAL A 28 15.50 -7.54 -0.86
N TYR A 29 16.15 -6.47 -1.33
CA TYR A 29 17.44 -6.04 -0.77
C TYR A 29 17.31 -5.67 0.72
N ASP A 30 16.30 -4.88 1.09
CA ASP A 30 16.01 -4.56 2.49
C ASP A 30 15.74 -5.83 3.33
N HIS A 31 15.08 -6.82 2.73
CA HIS A 31 14.87 -8.10 3.39
C HIS A 31 16.18 -8.81 3.72
N VAL A 32 17.07 -8.91 2.74
CA VAL A 32 18.34 -9.62 2.88
C VAL A 32 19.24 -8.95 3.92
N ILE A 33 19.38 -7.61 3.88
CA ILE A 33 20.28 -6.91 4.81
C ILE A 33 19.81 -6.99 6.26
N ASN A 34 18.48 -6.95 6.48
CA ASN A 34 17.92 -6.94 7.83
C ASN A 34 17.73 -8.36 8.40
N PHE A 35 17.77 -9.40 7.57
CA PHE A 35 17.49 -10.78 7.96
C PHE A 35 18.33 -11.26 9.16
N HIS A 36 19.61 -10.87 9.21
CA HIS A 36 20.48 -11.23 10.33
C HIS A 36 19.94 -10.70 11.68
N GLN A 37 19.54 -9.43 11.71
CA GLN A 37 18.98 -8.80 12.91
C GLN A 37 17.62 -9.39 13.28
N GLU A 38 16.80 -9.76 12.29
CA GLU A 38 15.51 -10.40 12.54
C GLU A 38 15.66 -11.73 13.24
N VAL A 39 16.58 -12.58 12.76
CA VAL A 39 16.83 -13.90 13.35
C VAL A 39 17.23 -13.74 14.81
N GLU A 40 18.09 -12.77 15.13
CA GLU A 40 18.55 -12.54 16.50
C GLU A 40 17.50 -11.92 17.42
N LEU A 41 16.74 -10.94 16.93
CA LEU A 41 15.82 -10.16 17.76
C LEU A 41 14.43 -10.77 17.86
N ILE A 42 13.97 -11.48 16.83
CA ILE A 42 12.60 -11.96 16.71
C ILE A 42 12.54 -13.49 16.79
N TRP A 43 13.30 -14.19 15.96
CA TRP A 43 13.20 -15.66 15.86
C TRP A 43 13.81 -16.38 17.06
N LYS A 44 14.94 -15.89 17.59
CA LYS A 44 15.57 -16.47 18.79
C LYS A 44 14.84 -16.11 20.09
N LYS A 45 13.93 -15.14 20.07
CA LYS A 45 13.18 -14.67 21.26
C LYS A 45 11.72 -15.12 21.19
N ARG A 46 10.98 -14.97 22.29
CA ARG A 46 9.52 -15.22 22.29
C ARG A 46 8.83 -14.16 21.42
N ILE A 47 8.06 -14.61 20.43
CA ILE A 47 7.31 -13.73 19.53
C ILE A 47 6.29 -12.95 20.37
N THR A 48 6.48 -11.63 20.41
CA THR A 48 5.51 -10.70 21.00
C THR A 48 4.48 -10.29 19.95
N CYS A 49 3.35 -9.71 20.36
CA CYS A 49 2.34 -9.20 19.43
C CYS A 49 2.95 -8.21 18.41
N GLY A 50 3.82 -7.29 18.85
CA GLY A 50 4.53 -6.38 17.94
C GLY A 50 5.50 -7.11 16.99
N GLY A 51 6.20 -8.15 17.46
CA GLY A 51 7.03 -9.00 16.60
C GLY A 51 6.22 -9.76 15.55
N ALA A 52 5.04 -10.27 15.92
CA ALA A 52 4.13 -10.94 14.99
C ALA A 52 3.61 -9.97 13.93
N THR A 53 3.14 -8.78 14.31
CA THR A 53 2.65 -7.77 13.35
C THR A 53 3.77 -7.32 12.41
N TYR A 54 4.99 -7.15 12.92
CA TYR A 54 6.15 -6.82 12.11
C TYR A 54 6.44 -7.88 11.05
N LEU A 55 6.53 -9.15 11.45
CA LEU A 55 6.74 -10.25 10.49
C LEU A 55 5.60 -10.30 9.48
N LEU A 56 4.36 -10.15 9.94
CA LEU A 56 3.20 -10.23 9.07
C LEU A 56 3.23 -9.13 8.00
N ILE A 57 3.48 -7.86 8.35
CA ILE A 57 3.60 -6.77 7.36
C ILE A 57 4.73 -7.05 6.37
N ARG A 58 5.87 -7.50 6.88
CA ARG A 58 7.08 -7.68 6.08
C ARG A 58 6.93 -8.80 5.05
N TYR A 59 6.55 -10.00 5.48
CA TYR A 59 6.40 -11.14 4.59
C TYR A 59 5.14 -11.05 3.72
N LEU A 60 4.05 -10.47 4.24
CA LEU A 60 2.86 -10.22 3.42
C LEU A 60 3.17 -9.19 2.33
N GLY A 61 3.84 -8.09 2.65
CA GLY A 61 4.24 -7.07 1.66
C GLY A 61 5.21 -7.61 0.60
N LEU A 62 6.12 -8.51 0.97
CA LEU A 62 6.96 -9.19 -0.01
C LEU A 62 6.11 -10.09 -0.92
N ALA A 63 5.18 -10.86 -0.35
CA ALA A 63 4.28 -11.72 -1.12
C ALA A 63 3.38 -10.93 -2.07
N THR A 64 2.88 -9.75 -1.67
CA THR A 64 2.08 -8.89 -2.55
C THR A 64 2.91 -8.37 -3.71
N VAL A 65 4.10 -7.82 -3.46
CA VAL A 65 4.95 -7.30 -4.56
C VAL A 65 5.39 -8.39 -5.52
N ILE A 66 5.66 -9.61 -5.02
CA ILE A 66 5.92 -10.77 -5.90
C ILE A 66 4.68 -11.10 -6.72
N PHE A 67 3.49 -11.11 -6.12
CA PHE A 67 2.24 -11.36 -6.83
C PHE A 67 2.00 -10.32 -7.92
N ASP A 68 2.19 -9.04 -7.62
CA ASP A 68 1.99 -7.91 -8.54
C ASP A 68 2.99 -7.97 -9.70
N ALA A 69 4.28 -8.23 -9.41
CA ALA A 69 5.30 -8.38 -10.45
C ALA A 69 4.99 -9.57 -11.38
N ASN A 70 4.52 -10.70 -10.84
CA ASN A 70 4.11 -11.85 -11.65
C ASN A 70 2.86 -11.56 -12.48
N PHE A 71 1.94 -10.75 -11.96
CA PHE A 71 0.73 -10.35 -12.66
C PHE A 71 1.05 -9.42 -13.84
N LEU A 72 1.88 -8.39 -13.60
CA LEU A 72 2.22 -7.38 -14.60
C LEU A 72 3.16 -7.90 -15.69
N LEU A 73 4.16 -8.71 -15.33
CA LEU A 73 5.17 -9.17 -16.30
C LEU A 73 4.71 -10.34 -17.18
N ARG A 74 3.49 -10.84 -17.00
CA ARG A 74 2.99 -12.02 -17.71
C ARG A 74 2.20 -11.63 -18.95
N GLU A 75 2.55 -12.26 -20.07
CA GLU A 75 1.81 -12.10 -21.32
C GLU A 75 0.43 -12.76 -21.18
N VAL A 76 -0.62 -11.95 -21.23
CA VAL A 76 -2.01 -12.42 -21.21
C VAL A 76 -2.42 -12.66 -22.67
N THR A 77 -2.23 -13.89 -23.14
CA THR A 77 -2.61 -14.28 -24.51
C THR A 77 -4.05 -14.79 -24.63
N ASP A 78 -4.74 -15.03 -23.51
CA ASP A 78 -6.12 -15.51 -23.42
C ASP A 78 -6.77 -15.03 -22.10
N ASP A 79 -8.11 -14.99 -22.01
CA ASP A 79 -8.89 -14.64 -20.80
C ASP A 79 -8.56 -15.50 -19.55
N LYS A 80 -7.82 -16.59 -19.75
CA LYS A 80 -7.41 -17.54 -18.70
C LYS A 80 -6.01 -17.22 -18.21
N MET A 81 -5.92 -16.78 -16.97
CA MET A 81 -4.64 -16.50 -16.33
C MET A 81 -4.22 -17.61 -15.36
N TRP A 82 -2.92 -17.86 -15.30
CA TRP A 82 -2.29 -18.76 -14.33
C TRP A 82 -1.37 -17.95 -13.43
N VAL A 83 -1.48 -18.11 -12.12
CA VAL A 83 -0.48 -17.58 -11.18
C VAL A 83 0.41 -18.74 -10.77
N PHE A 84 1.71 -18.58 -10.97
CA PHE A 84 2.72 -19.51 -10.46
C PHE A 84 3.22 -18.96 -9.12
N LEU A 85 2.85 -19.60 -8.02
CA LEU A 85 3.58 -19.42 -6.77
C LEU A 85 4.79 -20.35 -6.83
N ILE A 86 5.98 -19.77 -6.91
CA ILE A 86 7.24 -20.53 -6.83
C ILE A 86 7.46 -20.83 -5.34
N LEU A 87 6.82 -21.88 -4.85
CA LEU A 87 7.26 -22.56 -3.65
C LEU A 87 8.11 -23.75 -4.08
N GLU A 88 9.32 -23.80 -3.53
CA GLU A 88 10.35 -24.77 -3.86
C GLU A 88 9.80 -26.21 -3.72
N SER A 89 9.94 -26.98 -4.81
CA SER A 89 9.62 -28.41 -5.00
C SER A 89 8.27 -28.85 -5.60
N ASP A 90 7.24 -28.01 -5.76
CA ASP A 90 6.07 -28.37 -6.59
C ASP A 90 5.39 -27.12 -7.16
N GLN A 91 5.28 -27.05 -8.49
CA GLN A 91 4.66 -25.92 -9.19
C GLN A 91 3.15 -25.90 -8.90
N PHE A 92 2.74 -25.22 -7.83
CA PHE A 92 1.34 -25.03 -7.50
C PHE A 92 0.70 -24.04 -8.48
N LYS A 93 -0.10 -24.56 -9.42
CA LYS A 93 -0.84 -23.76 -10.40
C LYS A 93 -2.13 -23.26 -9.75
N LEU A 94 -2.18 -21.98 -9.37
CA LEU A 94 -3.43 -21.32 -9.00
C LEU A 94 -4.12 -20.82 -10.27
N PHE A 95 -5.29 -21.39 -10.53
CA PHE A 95 -6.12 -21.06 -11.69
C PHE A 95 -7.02 -19.87 -11.39
N TRP A 96 -6.85 -18.76 -12.13
CA TRP A 96 -7.71 -17.59 -12.03
C TRP A 96 -8.31 -17.28 -13.39
N ASN A 97 -9.61 -17.56 -13.52
CA ASN A 97 -10.33 -17.52 -14.79
C ASN A 97 -10.68 -16.11 -15.32
N SER A 98 -10.25 -15.02 -14.68
CA SER A 98 -10.58 -13.67 -15.15
C SER A 98 -9.60 -12.62 -14.63
N CYS A 99 -9.18 -11.72 -15.52
CA CYS A 99 -8.45 -10.47 -15.23
C CYS A 99 -9.05 -9.71 -14.04
N GLN A 100 -10.38 -9.56 -14.04
CA GLN A 100 -11.15 -8.93 -12.97
C GLN A 100 -10.94 -9.59 -11.60
N LYS A 101 -10.89 -10.93 -11.53
CA LYS A 101 -10.72 -11.64 -10.25
C LYS A 101 -9.33 -11.40 -9.68
N SER A 102 -8.32 -11.33 -10.54
CA SER A 102 -6.94 -11.10 -10.12
C SER A 102 -6.72 -9.67 -9.66
N LEU A 103 -7.30 -8.69 -10.35
CA LEU A 103 -7.33 -7.30 -9.88
C LEU A 103 -8.03 -7.17 -8.51
N ARG A 104 -9.14 -7.90 -8.28
CA ARG A 104 -9.77 -7.93 -6.95
C ARG A 104 -8.85 -8.52 -5.87
N VAL A 105 -8.12 -9.59 -6.19
CA VAL A 105 -7.17 -10.22 -5.25
C VAL A 105 -5.99 -9.29 -4.96
N GLU A 106 -5.40 -8.67 -5.98
CA GLU A 106 -4.35 -7.67 -5.85
C GLU A 106 -4.78 -6.52 -4.93
N ASN A 107 -5.93 -5.91 -5.23
CA ASN A 107 -6.46 -4.81 -4.44
C ASN A 107 -6.76 -5.21 -2.99
N ALA A 108 -7.27 -6.43 -2.77
CA ALA A 108 -7.50 -6.94 -1.42
C ALA A 108 -6.19 -7.14 -0.66
N LEU A 109 -5.18 -7.74 -1.30
CA LEU A 109 -3.86 -7.98 -0.71
C LEU A 109 -3.17 -6.66 -0.32
N SER A 110 -3.11 -5.71 -1.24
CA SER A 110 -2.55 -4.38 -0.98
C SER A 110 -3.31 -3.63 0.12
N SER A 111 -4.64 -3.72 0.14
CA SER A 111 -5.46 -3.12 1.20
C SER A 111 -5.22 -3.74 2.57
N ILE A 112 -4.91 -5.04 2.65
CA ILE A 112 -4.56 -5.71 3.91
C ILE A 112 -3.20 -5.20 4.41
N VAL A 113 -2.19 -5.09 3.54
CA VAL A 113 -0.87 -4.55 3.91
C VAL A 113 -1.01 -3.14 4.48
N LEU A 114 -1.76 -2.26 3.82
CA LEU A 114 -2.01 -0.89 4.28
C LEU A 114 -2.74 -0.84 5.62
N MET A 115 -3.78 -1.66 5.80
CA MET A 115 -4.50 -1.75 7.07
C MET A 115 -3.57 -2.14 8.23
N LEU A 116 -2.66 -3.08 8.00
CA LEU A 116 -1.70 -3.50 9.03
C LEU A 116 -0.70 -2.40 9.35
N ALA A 117 -0.26 -1.63 8.35
CA ALA A 117 0.59 -0.46 8.56
C ALA A 117 -0.11 0.60 9.42
N ASP A 118 -1.38 0.89 9.13
CA ASP A 118 -2.21 1.81 9.93
C ASP A 118 -2.38 1.32 11.37
N ILE A 119 -2.66 0.03 11.55
CA ILE A 119 -2.75 -0.58 12.88
C ILE A 119 -1.44 -0.39 13.68
N VAL A 120 -0.27 -0.51 13.03
CA VAL A 120 1.01 -0.24 13.69
C VAL A 120 1.14 1.22 14.11
N LEU A 121 0.73 2.16 13.26
CA LEU A 121 0.72 3.58 13.60
C LEU A 121 -0.23 3.88 14.78
N ASP A 122 -1.42 3.29 14.78
CA ASP A 122 -2.40 3.40 15.86
C ASP A 122 -1.85 2.86 17.19
N PHE A 123 -1.17 1.70 17.16
CA PHE A 123 -0.51 1.16 18.34
C PHE A 123 0.56 2.09 18.89
N ARG A 124 1.33 2.77 18.03
CA ARG A 124 2.33 3.77 18.46
C ARG A 124 1.66 4.93 19.20
N ILE A 125 0.57 5.46 18.66
CA ILE A 125 -0.21 6.54 19.29
C ILE A 125 -0.81 6.07 20.62
N TRP A 126 -1.36 4.86 20.66
CA TRP A 126 -1.93 4.30 21.89
C TRP A 126 -0.90 4.19 23.03
N ILE A 127 0.32 3.76 22.72
CA ILE A 127 1.43 3.74 23.69
C ILE A 127 1.73 5.16 24.17
N LEU A 128 1.74 6.14 23.26
CA LEU A 128 1.99 7.55 23.58
C LEU A 128 0.97 8.16 24.52
N TYR A 129 -0.30 7.79 24.38
CA TYR A 129 -1.39 8.26 25.23
C TYR A 129 -1.49 7.51 26.56
N GLY A 130 -0.44 6.78 26.96
CA GLY A 130 -0.39 6.07 28.23
C GLY A 130 -1.33 4.86 28.28
N LYS A 131 -1.51 4.18 27.14
CA LYS A 131 -2.32 2.96 27.00
C LYS A 131 -3.81 3.11 27.34
N LYS A 132 -4.37 4.33 27.25
CA LYS A 132 -5.80 4.56 27.46
C LYS A 132 -6.63 3.84 26.39
N ARG A 133 -7.49 2.90 26.80
CA ARG A 133 -8.32 2.07 25.88
C ARG A 133 -9.27 2.88 25.01
N THR A 134 -9.78 4.01 25.51
CA THR A 134 -10.70 4.88 24.76
C THR A 134 -10.07 5.43 23.49
N VAL A 135 -8.79 5.81 23.55
CA VAL A 135 -8.05 6.34 22.38
C VAL A 135 -7.86 5.23 21.34
N LEU A 136 -7.47 4.03 21.80
CA LEU A 136 -7.31 2.88 20.91
C LEU A 136 -8.62 2.50 20.21
N LEU A 137 -9.73 2.44 20.96
CA LEU A 137 -11.03 2.11 20.38
C LEU A 137 -11.45 3.15 19.32
N GLY A 138 -11.22 4.44 19.60
CA GLY A 138 -11.51 5.52 18.64
C GLY A 138 -10.67 5.43 17.37
N LEU A 139 -9.36 5.16 17.50
CA LEU A 139 -8.45 5.00 16.36
C LEU A 139 -8.80 3.76 15.53
N LEU A 140 -9.01 2.61 16.17
CA LEU A 140 -9.42 1.39 15.46
C LEU A 140 -10.74 1.55 14.73
N PHE A 141 -11.70 2.29 15.30
CA PHE A 141 -12.95 2.60 14.63
C PHE A 141 -12.73 3.47 13.38
N LEU A 142 -11.89 4.50 13.50
CA LEU A 142 -11.54 5.39 12.39
C LEU A 142 -10.86 4.60 11.25
N THR A 143 -9.83 3.82 11.56
CA THR A 143 -9.10 2.98 10.60
C THR A 143 -9.99 1.92 9.97
N ALA A 144 -10.87 1.26 10.76
CA ALA A 144 -11.83 0.29 10.22
C ALA A 144 -12.84 0.95 9.26
N SER A 145 -13.33 2.15 9.60
CA SER A 145 -14.25 2.90 8.72
C SER A 145 -13.59 3.27 7.39
N GLN A 146 -12.33 3.73 7.43
CA GLN A 146 -11.53 4.04 6.24
C GLN A 146 -11.37 2.81 5.35
N TRP A 147 -11.03 1.67 5.94
CA TRP A 147 -10.82 0.41 5.22
C TRP A 147 -12.10 -0.06 4.52
N VAL A 148 -13.24 -0.01 5.21
CA VAL A 148 -14.55 -0.37 4.65
C VAL A 148 -14.93 0.54 3.48
N VAL A 149 -14.77 1.86 3.64
CA VAL A 149 -15.07 2.83 2.57
C VAL A 149 -14.19 2.58 1.35
N THR A 150 -12.88 2.46 1.53
CA THR A 150 -11.93 2.27 0.43
C THR A 150 -12.21 0.98 -0.33
N ASN A 151 -12.39 -0.15 0.36
CA ASN A 151 -12.67 -1.44 -0.30
C ASN A 151 -14.02 -1.45 -1.02
N THR A 152 -15.06 -0.82 -0.45
CA THR A 152 -16.38 -0.77 -1.07
C THR A 152 -16.32 0.02 -2.39
N LEU A 153 -15.63 1.16 -2.39
CA LEU A 153 -15.47 1.99 -3.60
C LEU A 153 -14.71 1.25 -4.68
N VAL A 154 -13.64 0.54 -4.31
CA VAL A 154 -12.84 -0.26 -5.25
C VAL A 154 -13.65 -1.40 -5.87
N ILE A 155 -14.44 -2.13 -5.06
CA ILE A 155 -15.29 -3.20 -5.59
C ILE A 155 -16.30 -2.66 -6.60
N LEU A 156 -16.94 -1.54 -6.28
CA LEU A 156 -17.92 -0.91 -7.16
C LEU A 156 -17.28 -0.40 -8.47
N ASP A 157 -16.03 0.05 -8.41
CA ASP A 157 -15.28 0.51 -9.59
C ASP A 157 -14.86 -0.67 -10.48
N VAL A 158 -14.29 -1.72 -9.89
CA VAL A 158 -13.89 -2.95 -10.62
C VAL A 158 -15.09 -3.66 -11.26
N ASP A 159 -16.29 -3.53 -10.69
CA ASP A 159 -17.52 -4.09 -11.27
C ASP A 159 -18.04 -3.30 -12.47
N LYS A 160 -17.72 -2.01 -12.56
CA LYS A 160 -18.09 -1.15 -13.70
C LYS A 160 -17.14 -1.30 -14.89
N GLN A 161 -15.91 -1.74 -14.65
CA GLN A 161 -14.89 -1.93 -15.69
C GLN A 161 -15.11 -3.28 -16.40
N SER A 162 -15.95 -3.28 -17.44
CA SER A 162 -16.32 -4.49 -18.19
C SER A 162 -15.48 -4.73 -19.47
N GLU A 163 -14.70 -3.76 -19.94
CA GLU A 163 -13.84 -3.90 -21.11
C GLU A 163 -12.36 -3.84 -20.72
N TYR A 164 -11.64 -4.94 -20.93
CA TYR A 164 -10.19 -5.04 -20.76
C TYR A 164 -9.49 -5.06 -22.12
N LEU A 165 -8.36 -4.38 -22.23
CA LEU A 165 -7.61 -4.29 -23.49
C LEU A 165 -6.43 -5.28 -23.48
N HIS A 166 -6.39 -6.16 -24.47
CA HIS A 166 -5.29 -7.11 -24.70
C HIS A 166 -4.45 -6.62 -25.89
N LEU A 167 -3.23 -6.13 -25.63
CA LEU A 167 -2.35 -5.52 -26.64
C LEU A 167 -1.22 -6.45 -27.12
N GLY A 168 -1.42 -7.77 -27.00
CA GLY A 168 -0.46 -8.77 -27.47
C GLY A 168 0.92 -8.64 -26.80
N PRO A 169 2.04 -9.04 -27.45
CA PRO A 169 3.36 -9.08 -26.82
C PRO A 169 3.95 -7.69 -26.47
N SER A 170 3.31 -6.61 -26.92
CA SER A 170 3.81 -5.25 -26.72
C SER A 170 3.40 -4.63 -25.37
N LEU A 171 2.39 -5.19 -24.69
CA LEU A 171 1.94 -4.75 -23.37
C LEU A 171 1.53 -5.98 -22.56
N LYS A 172 2.24 -6.23 -21.45
CA LYS A 172 2.00 -7.39 -20.58
C LYS A 172 1.04 -7.00 -19.45
N GLY A 173 0.26 -7.94 -18.94
CA GLY A 173 -0.73 -7.66 -17.90
C GLY A 173 -2.12 -7.24 -18.42
N CYS A 174 -2.85 -6.53 -17.57
CA CYS A 174 -4.29 -6.42 -17.61
C CYS A 174 -4.71 -4.96 -17.38
N TYR A 175 -5.23 -4.30 -18.42
CA TYR A 175 -5.60 -2.87 -18.35
C TYR A 175 -7.08 -2.71 -18.61
N SER A 176 -7.77 -1.99 -17.71
CA SER A 176 -9.15 -1.61 -17.93
C SER A 176 -9.23 -0.43 -18.89
N LYS A 177 -10.17 -0.52 -19.83
CA LYS A 177 -10.53 0.61 -20.67
C LYS A 177 -11.47 1.48 -19.83
N SER A 178 -10.94 2.54 -19.22
CA SER A 178 -11.77 3.50 -18.47
C SER A 178 -12.90 3.99 -19.38
N ALA A 179 -14.15 3.65 -19.03
CA ALA A 179 -15.34 4.03 -19.79
C ALA A 179 -15.80 5.46 -19.50
N THR A 180 -15.08 6.18 -18.62
CA THR A 180 -15.34 7.57 -18.29
C THR A 180 -14.31 8.46 -18.95
N GLU A 181 -14.77 9.50 -19.66
CA GLU A 181 -14.00 10.66 -20.14
C GLU A 181 -13.29 11.45 -19.01
N ALA A 182 -13.33 10.96 -17.77
CA ALA A 182 -12.57 11.48 -16.64
C ALA A 182 -11.29 10.66 -16.50
N ASP A 183 -10.16 11.36 -16.34
CA ASP A 183 -8.83 10.76 -16.32
C ASP A 183 -8.73 9.60 -15.31
N PRO A 184 -8.23 8.41 -15.70
CA PRO A 184 -8.08 7.24 -14.82
C PRO A 184 -7.31 7.53 -13.52
N LEU A 185 -6.41 8.52 -13.59
CA LEU A 185 -5.57 8.97 -12.49
C LEU A 185 -6.37 9.71 -11.41
N LEU A 186 -7.44 10.42 -11.78
CA LEU A 186 -8.33 11.12 -10.85
C LEU A 186 -9.12 10.12 -10.00
N ILE A 187 -9.62 9.05 -10.63
CA ILE A 187 -10.40 8.00 -9.97
C ILE A 187 -9.53 7.27 -8.92
N PHE A 188 -8.30 6.89 -9.30
CA PHE A 188 -7.36 6.25 -8.38
C PHE A 188 -6.95 7.17 -7.23
N ALA A 189 -6.59 8.42 -7.53
CA ALA A 189 -6.19 9.40 -6.52
C ALA A 189 -7.33 9.74 -5.55
N GLN A 190 -8.55 9.90 -6.06
CA GLN A 190 -9.70 10.28 -5.26
C GLN A 190 -10.12 9.16 -4.30
N TYR A 191 -10.08 7.89 -4.76
CA TYR A 191 -10.56 6.76 -3.95
C TYR A 191 -9.53 6.18 -2.98
N TYR A 192 -8.25 6.13 -3.32
CA TYR A 192 -7.22 5.59 -2.43
C TYR A 192 -6.54 6.66 -1.59
N ILE A 193 -6.12 7.77 -2.20
CA ILE A 193 -5.21 8.71 -1.53
C ILE A 193 -5.98 9.61 -0.54
N THR A 194 -7.19 10.06 -0.89
CA THR A 194 -8.00 10.94 -0.03
C THR A 194 -8.29 10.35 1.36
N PRO A 195 -8.85 9.13 1.51
CA PRO A 195 -9.15 8.58 2.83
C PRO A 195 -7.88 8.31 3.65
N ILE A 196 -6.79 7.88 3.00
CA ILE A 196 -5.49 7.66 3.66
C ILE A 196 -4.91 8.99 4.15
N ALA A 197 -4.93 10.04 3.32
CA ALA A 197 -4.44 11.37 3.68
C ALA A 197 -5.24 11.96 4.86
N ALA A 198 -6.56 11.78 4.88
CA ALA A 198 -7.40 12.23 5.98
C ALA A 198 -7.00 11.56 7.32
N ASN A 199 -6.82 10.24 7.33
CA ASN A 199 -6.36 9.53 8.52
C ASN A 199 -4.93 9.93 8.91
N ALA A 200 -4.06 10.11 7.92
CA ALA A 200 -2.69 10.59 8.14
C ALA A 200 -2.64 11.95 8.83
N ILE A 201 -3.48 12.90 8.41
CA ILE A 201 -3.60 14.22 9.03
C ILE A 201 -4.05 14.06 10.50
N ILE A 202 -5.07 13.25 10.77
CA ILE A 202 -5.60 13.06 12.12
C ILE A 202 -4.52 12.46 13.04
N MET A 203 -3.87 11.38 12.59
CA MET A 203 -2.78 10.71 13.33
C MET A 203 -1.61 11.66 13.58
N PHE A 204 -1.25 12.47 12.58
CA PHE A 204 -0.19 13.46 12.69
C PHE A 204 -0.52 14.56 13.70
N VAL A 205 -1.74 15.10 13.68
CA VAL A 205 -2.21 16.13 14.61
C VAL A 205 -2.21 15.61 16.04
N LEU A 206 -2.73 14.40 16.29
CA LEU A 206 -2.76 13.80 17.63
C LEU A 206 -1.35 13.55 18.17
N SER A 207 -0.46 13.04 17.33
CA SER A 207 0.95 12.78 17.68
C SER A 207 1.69 14.08 18.02
N SER A 208 1.52 15.11 17.18
CA SER A 208 2.14 16.42 17.36
C SER A 208 1.59 17.14 18.59
N TYR A 209 0.28 17.09 18.82
CA TYR A 209 -0.36 17.68 19.99
C TYR A 209 0.18 17.09 21.29
N LYS A 210 0.28 15.75 21.38
CA LYS A 210 0.82 15.12 22.59
C LYS A 210 2.31 15.34 22.77
N CYS A 211 3.08 15.33 21.69
CA CYS A 211 4.50 15.67 21.78
C CYS A 211 4.69 17.11 22.26
N GLY A 212 3.94 18.07 21.73
CA GLY A 212 3.97 19.47 22.15
C GLY A 212 3.58 19.64 23.61
N GLN A 213 2.51 18.97 24.06
CA GLN A 213 2.10 19.00 25.47
C GLN A 213 3.17 18.39 26.40
N ALA A 214 3.78 17.28 26.01
CA ALA A 214 4.83 16.64 26.79
C ALA A 214 6.10 17.51 26.86
N LEU A 215 6.44 18.19 25.76
CA LEU A 215 7.56 19.13 25.68
C LEU A 215 7.33 20.33 26.61
N TRP A 216 6.13 20.89 26.58
CA TRP A 216 5.72 22.03 27.41
C TRP A 216 5.81 21.72 28.91
N ASN A 217 5.36 20.52 29.32
CA ASN A 217 5.28 20.17 30.73
C ASN A 217 6.60 19.65 31.32
N ASN A 218 7.41 18.91 30.56
CA ASN A 218 8.55 18.15 31.11
C ASN A 218 9.92 18.57 30.56
N GLY A 219 9.98 19.52 29.63
CA GLY A 219 11.22 19.96 28.99
C GLY A 219 11.79 18.94 27.98
N TRP A 220 12.60 19.44 27.04
CA TRP A 220 13.06 18.68 25.86
C TRP A 220 14.02 17.52 26.16
N TYR A 221 14.74 17.59 27.28
CA TYR A 221 15.91 16.76 27.56
C TYR A 221 15.62 15.27 27.86
N ARG A 222 14.35 14.87 28.04
CA ARG A 222 13.99 13.51 28.50
C ARG A 222 13.38 12.59 27.44
N MET A 223 13.33 12.95 26.15
CA MET A 223 12.52 12.18 25.19
C MET A 223 13.18 11.86 23.83
N PRO A 224 14.32 11.14 23.78
CA PRO A 224 14.93 10.68 22.51
C PRO A 224 14.04 9.69 21.73
N VAL A 225 13.16 8.96 22.45
CA VAL A 225 12.19 8.04 21.83
C VAL A 225 11.11 8.80 21.06
N MET A 226 10.69 9.96 21.56
CA MET A 226 9.62 10.77 20.96
C MET A 226 10.08 11.42 19.63
N SER A 227 11.34 11.83 19.53
CA SER A 227 11.90 12.37 18.28
C SER A 227 11.99 11.32 17.19
N LEU A 228 12.23 10.05 17.53
CA LEU A 228 12.23 8.95 16.56
C LEU A 228 10.81 8.73 16.00
N PHE A 229 9.81 8.72 16.89
CA PHE A 229 8.41 8.55 16.49
C PHE A 229 7.90 9.69 15.60
N LEU A 230 8.24 10.94 15.93
CA LEU A 230 7.87 12.08 15.11
C LEU A 230 8.55 12.06 13.75
N ARG A 231 9.83 11.66 13.67
CA ARG A 231 10.55 11.59 12.41
C ARG A 231 9.88 10.61 11.45
N ASP A 232 9.57 9.41 11.93
CA ASP A 232 8.96 8.37 11.09
C ASP A 232 7.53 8.75 10.67
N GLY A 233 6.73 9.29 11.61
CA GLY A 233 5.37 9.74 11.31
C GLY A 233 5.32 10.95 10.38
N PHE A 234 6.27 11.89 10.52
CA PHE A 234 6.39 13.07 9.66
C PHE A 234 6.80 12.69 8.24
N LEU A 235 7.76 11.77 8.08
CA LEU A 235 8.18 11.29 6.76
C LEU A 235 7.03 10.61 6.02
N TRP A 236 6.27 9.76 6.70
CA TRP A 236 5.11 9.10 6.10
C TRP A 236 3.99 10.11 5.75
N PHE A 237 3.68 11.04 6.65
CA PHE A 237 2.72 12.11 6.38
C PHE A 237 3.12 12.94 5.16
N PHE A 238 4.38 13.36 5.10
CA PHE A 238 4.89 14.19 4.02
C PHE A 238 4.90 13.44 2.68
N ALA A 239 5.26 12.16 2.67
CA ALA A 239 5.19 11.32 1.48
C ALA A 239 3.74 11.19 0.96
N THR A 240 2.79 10.86 1.83
CA THR A 240 1.36 10.75 1.46
C THR A 240 0.78 12.08 1.00
N PHE A 241 1.10 13.19 1.68
CA PHE A 241 0.65 14.52 1.31
C PHE A 241 1.23 14.97 -0.03
N SER A 242 2.54 14.73 -0.26
CA SER A 242 3.19 15.06 -1.52
C SER A 242 2.59 14.26 -2.68
N ALA A 243 2.34 12.96 -2.48
CA ALA A 243 1.66 12.13 -3.47
C ALA A 243 0.25 12.66 -3.79
N TYR A 244 -0.51 13.06 -2.77
CA TYR A 244 -1.83 13.66 -2.97
C TYR A 244 -1.78 14.96 -3.78
N VAL A 245 -0.85 15.86 -3.47
CA VAL A 245 -0.70 17.14 -4.19
C VAL A 245 -0.24 16.89 -5.63
N LEU A 246 0.75 16.02 -5.84
CA LEU A 246 1.24 15.68 -7.17
C LEU A 246 0.14 15.07 -8.05
N CYS A 247 -0.66 14.14 -7.51
CA CYS A 247 -1.80 13.58 -8.23
C CYS A 247 -2.89 14.60 -8.54
N ARG A 248 -3.03 15.65 -7.72
CA ARG A 248 -3.99 16.73 -7.99
C ARG A 248 -3.47 17.70 -9.04
N GLU A 249 -2.20 18.06 -8.99
CA GLU A 249 -1.59 19.00 -9.93
C GLU A 249 -1.52 18.43 -11.35
N SER A 250 -1.36 17.12 -11.52
CA SER A 250 -1.45 16.46 -12.83
C SER A 250 -2.82 16.55 -13.52
N VAL A 251 -3.84 17.06 -12.82
CA VAL A 251 -5.24 17.13 -13.31
C VAL A 251 -5.62 18.54 -13.74
N ASP A 252 -4.93 19.59 -13.27
CA ASP A 252 -5.23 20.98 -13.64
C ASP A 252 -4.35 21.37 -14.84
N PRO A 253 -4.88 21.46 -16.09
CA PRO A 253 -4.14 21.91 -17.27
C PRO A 253 -3.85 23.42 -17.29
#